data_AF-Q24SA7-F1
#
_entry.id   AF-Q24SA7-F1
#
_cell.length_a   1.000
_cell.length_b   1.000
_cell.length_c   1.000
_cell.angle_alpha   90.00
_cell.angle_beta   90.00
_cell.angle_gamma   90.00
#
_symmetry.space_group_name_H-M   'P 1'
#
loop_
_entity.id
_entity.type
_entity.pdbx_description
1 polymer ?
#
loop_
_entity_poly.entity_id
_entity_poly.type
_entity_poly.pdbx_seq_one_letter_code
_entity_poly.pdbx_strand_id
1 'polypeptide(L)'
;MGKHQKQYSAEFKQDAVNHYLSSGKSMEEVVKDLKVSKSSLSKWVASARTHDGTVNHRGSGNYSSEAEKEIARLKKELRDSKDALDILKKAISILNP
;
A
#
# COMPACT_ATOMS: atom_id res chain seq x y z
N MET A 1 -12.25 0.59 -25.57
CA MET A 1 -13.08 0.82 -24.35
C MET A 1 -12.23 0.51 -23.13
N GLY A 2 -11.72 1.52 -22.41
CA GLY A 2 -10.93 1.30 -21.20
C GLY A 2 -11.82 0.74 -20.07
N LYS A 3 -11.39 -0.35 -19.40
CA LYS A 3 -12.09 -0.84 -18.20
C LYS A 3 -11.88 0.17 -17.06
N HIS A 4 -12.91 0.94 -16.74
CA HIS A 4 -12.94 1.74 -15.52
C HIS A 4 -12.92 0.79 -14.31
N GLN A 5 -11.78 0.72 -13.62
CA GLN A 5 -11.67 -0.04 -12.38
C GLN A 5 -12.27 0.77 -11.24
N LYS A 6 -13.21 0.18 -10.48
CA LYS A 6 -13.70 0.77 -9.24
C LYS A 6 -12.54 0.93 -8.26
N GLN A 7 -12.28 2.17 -7.85
CA GLN A 7 -11.30 2.49 -6.82
C GLN A 7 -11.98 2.41 -5.45
N TYR A 8 -11.32 1.78 -4.50
CA TYR A 8 -11.75 1.68 -3.11
C TYR A 8 -10.69 2.34 -2.23
N SER A 9 -11.09 3.05 -1.17
CA SER A 9 -10.14 3.67 -0.23
C SER A 9 -9.28 2.62 0.48
N ALA A 10 -8.14 3.03 1.04
CA ALA A 10 -7.28 2.13 1.81
C ALA A 10 -8.02 1.56 3.04
N GLU A 11 -8.74 2.42 3.76
CA GLU A 11 -9.58 2.06 4.90
C GLU A 11 -10.61 0.99 4.51
N PHE A 12 -11.37 1.21 3.44
CA PHE A 12 -12.37 0.24 2.99
C PHE A 12 -11.74 -1.12 2.67
N LYS A 13 -10.58 -1.15 2.01
CA LYS A 13 -9.89 -2.41 1.70
C LYS A 13 -9.42 -3.14 2.97
N GLN A 14 -8.92 -2.39 3.96
CA GLN A 14 -8.48 -2.93 5.23
C GLN A 14 -9.68 -3.48 6.03
N ASP A 15 -10.75 -2.71 6.14
CA ASP A 15 -11.98 -3.11 6.82
C ASP A 15 -12.62 -4.34 6.17
N ALA A 16 -12.62 -4.41 4.84
CA ALA A 16 -13.12 -5.56 4.11
C ALA A 16 -12.35 -6.85 4.45
N VAL A 17 -11.02 -6.75 4.59
CA VAL A 17 -10.17 -7.89 4.98
C VAL A 17 -10.36 -8.23 6.45
N ASN A 18 -10.41 -7.23 7.33
CA ASN A 18 -10.66 -7.43 8.76
C ASN A 18 -12.01 -8.11 9.00
N HIS A 19 -13.06 -7.66 8.30
CA HIS A 19 -14.38 -8.28 8.34
C HIS A 19 -14.33 -9.73 7.86
N TYR A 20 -13.61 -10.04 6.78
CA TYR A 20 -13.44 -11.42 6.34
C TYR A 20 -12.71 -12.30 7.37
N LEU A 21 -11.62 -11.80 7.94
CA LEU A 21 -10.81 -12.56 8.91
C LEU A 21 -11.51 -12.75 10.27
N SER A 22 -12.37 -11.81 10.67
CA SER A 22 -13.06 -11.86 11.97
C SER A 22 -14.45 -12.47 11.94
N SER A 23 -15.17 -12.41 10.80
CA SER A 23 -16.57 -12.85 10.73
C SER A 23 -16.77 -14.35 10.64
N GLY A 24 -15.73 -15.13 10.28
CA GLY A 24 -15.85 -16.57 10.01
C GLY A 24 -16.71 -16.93 8.80
N LYS A 25 -17.22 -15.92 8.07
CA LYS A 25 -18.02 -16.08 6.86
C LYS A 25 -17.18 -16.56 5.68
N SER A 26 -17.85 -17.20 4.72
CA SER A 26 -17.22 -17.54 3.45
C SER A 26 -16.87 -16.28 2.65
N MET A 27 -15.93 -16.44 1.73
CA MET A 27 -15.51 -15.37 0.83
C MET A 27 -16.69 -14.84 0.01
N GLU A 28 -17.56 -15.73 -0.45
CA GLU A 28 -18.75 -15.44 -1.25
C GLU A 28 -19.75 -14.56 -0.51
N GLU A 29 -19.99 -14.85 0.77
CA GLU A 29 -20.88 -14.06 1.61
C GLU A 29 -20.33 -12.65 1.84
N VAL A 30 -19.04 -12.53 2.18
CA VAL A 30 -18.42 -11.21 2.42
C VAL A 30 -18.40 -10.36 1.14
N VAL A 31 -18.15 -10.97 -0.02
CA VAL A 31 -18.19 -10.27 -1.31
C VAL A 31 -19.60 -9.77 -1.63
N LYS A 32 -20.63 -10.56 -1.30
CA LYS A 32 -22.04 -10.19 -1.48
C LYS A 32 -22.45 -9.05 -0.53
N ASP A 33 -22.06 -9.14 0.74
CA ASP A 33 -22.33 -8.13 1.76
C ASP A 33 -21.69 -6.78 1.40
N LEU A 34 -20.42 -6.81 0.98
CA LEU A 34 -19.64 -5.60 0.65
C LEU A 34 -19.84 -5.12 -0.79
N LYS A 35 -20.56 -5.88 -1.63
CA LYS A 35 -20.79 -5.61 -3.07
C LYS A 35 -19.49 -5.35 -3.86
N VAL A 36 -18.43 -6.05 -3.50
CA VAL A 36 -17.12 -6.01 -4.19
C VAL A 36 -16.99 -7.16 -5.18
N SER A 37 -15.88 -7.25 -5.92
CA SER A 37 -15.58 -8.47 -6.68
C SER A 37 -14.78 -9.46 -5.82
N LYS A 38 -15.04 -10.75 -5.98
CA LYS A 38 -14.26 -11.83 -5.33
C LYS A 38 -12.76 -11.71 -5.61
N SER A 39 -12.41 -11.34 -6.85
CA SER A 39 -11.02 -11.11 -7.25
C SER A 39 -10.35 -9.95 -6.51
N SER A 40 -11.11 -8.90 -6.15
CA SER A 40 -10.56 -7.75 -5.42
C SER A 40 -10.28 -8.12 -3.96
N LEU A 41 -11.28 -8.69 -3.29
CA LEU A 41 -11.13 -9.10 -1.89
C LEU A 41 -10.06 -10.18 -1.73
N SER A 42 -9.93 -11.12 -2.68
CA SER A 42 -8.90 -12.17 -2.64
C SER A 42 -7.48 -11.57 -2.71
N LYS A 43 -7.28 -10.56 -3.57
CA LYS A 43 -6.01 -9.83 -3.64
C LYS A 43 -5.71 -9.08 -2.35
N TRP A 44 -6.72 -8.47 -1.72
CA TRP A 44 -6.54 -7.74 -0.46
C TRP A 44 -6.17 -8.68 0.68
N VAL A 45 -6.85 -9.83 0.80
CA VAL A 45 -6.52 -10.87 1.80
C VAL A 45 -5.11 -11.42 1.59
N ALA A 46 -4.73 -11.72 0.35
CA ALA A 46 -3.37 -12.18 0.03
C ALA A 46 -2.31 -11.10 0.37
N SER A 47 -2.65 -9.83 0.13
CA SER A 47 -1.80 -8.72 0.53
C SER A 47 -1.64 -8.62 2.04
N ALA A 48 -2.73 -8.71 2.80
CA ALA A 48 -2.67 -8.65 4.27
C ALA A 48 -1.83 -9.80 4.84
N ARG A 49 -1.97 -11.02 4.30
CA ARG A 49 -1.17 -12.18 4.75
C ARG A 49 0.33 -12.01 4.53
N THR A 50 0.73 -11.26 3.50
CA THR A 50 2.14 -11.04 3.15
C THR A 50 2.76 -9.81 3.83
N HIS A 51 1.94 -8.94 4.43
CA HIS A 51 2.36 -7.68 5.03
C HIS A 51 1.84 -7.52 6.46
N ASP A 52 1.89 -8.59 7.25
CA ASP A 52 1.56 -8.60 8.68
C ASP A 52 0.17 -8.01 9.00
N GLY A 53 -0.85 -8.45 8.27
CA GLY A 53 -2.23 -7.98 8.42
C GLY A 53 -2.56 -6.68 7.67
N THR A 54 -1.58 -6.02 7.07
CA THR A 54 -1.80 -4.75 6.36
C THR A 54 -2.14 -4.97 4.88
N VAL A 55 -3.29 -4.49 4.44
CA VAL A 55 -3.65 -4.47 3.02
C VAL A 55 -2.86 -3.36 2.35
N ASN A 56 -1.82 -3.74 1.61
CA ASN A 56 -1.07 -2.79 0.80
C ASN A 56 -2.01 -2.21 -0.27
N HIS A 57 -2.40 -0.95 -0.07
CA HIS A 57 -3.06 -0.18 -1.09
C HIS A 57 -2.01 0.20 -2.15
N ARG A 58 -1.71 -0.75 -3.04
CA ARG A 58 -0.84 -0.51 -4.19
C ARG A 58 -1.55 0.41 -5.17
N GLY A 59 -1.50 1.70 -4.91
CA GLY A 59 -1.61 2.70 -5.95
C GLY A 59 -0.26 2.74 -6.67
N SER A 60 -0.14 2.05 -7.80
CA SER A 60 0.84 2.48 -8.80
C SER A 60 0.35 3.83 -9.34
N GLY A 61 0.67 4.92 -8.64
CA GLY A 61 0.46 6.29 -9.14
C GLY A 61 -0.90 6.95 -8.88
N ASN A 62 -1.74 6.45 -7.97
CA ASN A 62 -2.97 7.16 -7.61
C ASN A 62 -2.94 7.59 -6.14
N TYR A 63 -2.25 8.71 -5.90
CA TYR A 63 -2.30 9.41 -4.63
C TYR A 63 -3.69 10.02 -4.44
N SER A 64 -4.27 9.89 -3.25
CA SER A 64 -5.65 10.32 -2.97
C SER A 64 -5.81 11.84 -2.99
N SER A 65 -4.70 12.58 -2.97
CA SER A 65 -4.65 14.04 -3.11
C SER A 65 -3.30 14.48 -3.69
N GLU A 66 -3.23 15.71 -4.22
CA GLU A 66 -1.96 16.34 -4.61
C GLU A 66 -1.00 16.46 -3.42
N ALA A 67 -1.53 16.65 -2.20
CA ALA A 67 -0.73 16.69 -0.98
C ALA A 67 -0.04 15.34 -0.72
N GLU A 68 -0.72 14.21 -0.95
CA GLU A 68 -0.11 12.88 -0.81
C GLU A 68 0.94 12.59 -1.89
N LYS A 69 0.74 13.10 -3.12
CA LYS A 69 1.78 13.07 -4.17
C LYS A 69 3.03 13.76 -3.69
N GLU A 70 2.87 14.96 -3.18
CA GLU A 70 3.99 15.79 -2.75
C GLU A 70 4.67 15.19 -1.52
N ILE A 71 3.92 14.66 -0.54
CA ILE A 71 4.49 13.96 0.60
C ILE A 71 5.32 12.76 0.16
N ALA A 72 4.86 11.97 -0.81
CA ALA A 72 5.62 10.83 -1.30
C ALA A 72 6.86 11.23 -2.10
N ARG A 73 6.75 12.29 -2.91
CA ARG A 73 7.87 12.90 -3.63
C ARG A 73 8.94 13.39 -2.64
N LEU A 74 8.54 14.18 -1.64
CA LEU A 74 9.41 14.71 -0.59
C LEU A 74 10.05 13.60 0.24
N LYS A 75 9.31 12.54 0.60
CA LYS A 75 9.88 11.38 1.30
C LYS A 75 10.94 10.67 0.48
N LYS A 76 10.75 10.55 -0.83
CA LYS A 76 11.74 9.97 -1.73
C LYS A 76 12.99 10.86 -1.79
N GLU A 77 12.81 12.15 -2.04
CA GLU A 77 13.90 13.14 -2.13
C GLU A 77 14.72 13.21 -0.83
N LEU A 78 14.06 13.13 0.32
CA LEU A 78 14.72 13.07 1.63
C LEU A 78 15.56 11.79 1.81
N ARG A 79 15.06 10.64 1.37
CA ARG A 79 15.81 9.38 1.44
C ARG A 79 17.03 9.43 0.54
N ASP A 80 16.85 9.83 -0.72
CA ASP A 80 17.93 9.89 -1.70
C ASP A 80 19.05 10.85 -1.21
N SER A 81 18.67 11.97 -0.58
CA SER A 81 19.62 12.91 0.05
C SER A 81 20.34 12.31 1.26
N LYS A 82 19.63 11.56 2.12
CA LYS A 82 20.24 10.89 3.28
C LYS A 82 21.22 9.79 2.85
N ASP A 83 20.87 9.02 1.82
CA ASP A 83 21.72 7.98 1.28
C ASP A 83 22.99 8.58 0.67
N ALA A 84 22.87 9.70 -0.07
CA ALA A 84 24.02 10.44 -0.57
C ALA A 84 24.94 10.94 0.57
N LEU A 85 24.36 11.48 1.65
CA LEU A 85 25.13 11.90 2.82
C LEU A 85 25.83 10.74 3.51
N ASP A 86 25.19 9.57 3.63
CA ASP A 86 25.78 8.38 4.23
C ASP A 86 26.95 7.86 3.39
N ILE A 87 26.81 7.85 2.07
CA ILE A 87 27.89 7.50 1.13
C ILE A 87 29.08 8.46 1.30
N LEU A 88 28.82 9.77 1.34
CA LEU A 88 29.88 10.77 1.53
C LEU A 88 30.59 10.60 2.87
N LYS A 89 29.86 10.37 3.96
CA LYS A 89 30.45 10.12 5.29
C LYS A 89 31.32 8.87 5.29
N LYS A 90 30.87 7.79 4.65
CA LYS A 90 31.66 6.56 4.51
C LYS A 90 32.94 6.81 3.70
N ALA A 91 32.86 7.55 2.59
CA ALA A 91 34.02 7.90 1.79
C ALA A 91 35.05 8.73 2.58
N ILE A 92 34.59 9.73 3.35
CA ILE A 92 35.46 10.53 4.22
C ILE A 92 36.12 9.65 5.29
N SER A 93 35.37 8.74 5.91
CA SER A 93 35.91 7.83 6.95
C SER A 93 36.96 6.86 6.39
N ILE A 94 36.85 6.48 5.12
CA ILE A 94 37.87 5.66 4.43
C ILE A 94 39.11 6.50 4.10
N LEU A 95 38.94 7.77 3.74
CA LEU A 95 40.03 8.66 3.36
C LEU A 95 40.82 9.19 4.57
N ASN A 96 40.16 9.35 5.72
CA ASN A 96 40.75 9.80 6.98
C ASN A 96 40.53 8.73 8.08
N PRO A 97 41.43 7.74 8.21
CA PRO A 97 41.37 6.73 9.27
C PRO A 97 41.65 7.30 10.66
#